data_AF-A0A0R3TM38-F1
#
_entry.id   AF-A0A0R3TM38-F1
#
_cell.length_a   1.000
_cell.length_b   1.000
_cell.length_c   1.000
_cell.angle_alpha   90.00
_cell.angle_beta   90.00
_cell.angle_gamma   90.00
#
_symmetry.space_group_name_H-M   'P 1'
#
loop_
_entity.id
_entity.type
_entity.pdbx_description
1 polymer ?
#
loop_
_entity_poly.entity_id
_entity_poly.type
_entity_poly.pdbx_seq_one_letter_code
_entity_poly.pdbx_strand_id
1 'polypeptide(L)'
;MVKDLRIGNHVEFTSHDGKNLSGEILFSDEVLKYFVIQQPTKKNGHNAFDVYLFPHDSVKEVRVTKQNGNVRYPEIDLDKVSARSRSNQKTAQERLKLFEAGVPMEVRDLFDDLSRTLPASEHLQVRWKNPSIHVLEYTVIKPPYTAESVQEKTDSQKAKPERDYVKKLVEKFYSERKKSL
;
A
#
# COMPACT_ATOMS: atom_id res chain seq x y z
N MET A 1 -16.52 24.76 -22.05
CA MET A 1 -16.98 24.12 -23.29
C MET A 1 -16.02 23.00 -23.62
N VAL A 2 -16.26 21.84 -23.04
CA VAL A 2 -15.53 20.59 -23.27
C VAL A 2 -16.61 19.65 -23.78
N LYS A 3 -16.84 19.63 -25.10
CA LYS A 3 -17.83 18.76 -25.73
C LYS A 3 -17.07 17.69 -26.52
N ASP A 4 -17.60 16.47 -26.54
CA ASP A 4 -17.07 15.34 -27.31
C ASP A 4 -15.77 14.69 -26.79
N LEU A 5 -15.47 14.80 -25.48
CA LEU A 5 -14.45 13.96 -24.84
C LEU A 5 -14.94 12.54 -24.68
N ARG A 6 -14.71 11.73 -25.72
CA ARG A 6 -15.00 10.29 -25.68
C ARG A 6 -13.84 9.54 -25.03
N ILE A 7 -14.21 8.54 -24.24
CA ILE A 7 -13.28 7.52 -23.72
C ILE A 7 -12.45 6.96 -24.88
N GLY A 8 -11.13 6.92 -24.70
CA GLY A 8 -10.13 6.43 -25.66
C GLY A 8 -9.57 7.47 -26.60
N ASN A 9 -10.20 8.64 -26.72
CA ASN A 9 -9.61 9.72 -27.48
C ASN A 9 -8.32 10.19 -26.81
N HIS A 10 -7.29 10.42 -27.62
CA HIS A 10 -6.12 11.16 -27.18
C HIS A 10 -6.41 12.64 -27.32
N VAL A 11 -6.09 13.40 -26.28
CA VAL A 11 -6.30 14.84 -26.20
C VAL A 11 -5.04 15.55 -25.80
N GLU A 12 -4.93 16.78 -26.25
CA GLU A 12 -4.03 17.78 -25.70
C GLU A 12 -4.87 18.91 -25.14
N PHE A 13 -4.54 19.38 -23.94
CA PHE A 13 -5.26 20.48 -23.34
C PHE A 13 -4.34 21.39 -22.53
N THR A 14 -4.78 22.65 -22.44
CA THR A 14 -4.14 23.71 -21.65
C THR A 14 -5.07 24.04 -20.49
N SER A 15 -4.59 23.94 -19.26
CA SER A 15 -5.34 24.42 -18.09
C SER A 15 -5.22 25.93 -17.91
N HIS A 16 -6.12 26.51 -17.12
CA HIS A 16 -6.11 27.95 -16.84
C HIS A 16 -4.85 28.44 -16.11
N ASP A 17 -4.15 27.56 -15.38
CA ASP A 17 -2.85 27.84 -14.75
C ASP A 17 -1.67 27.69 -15.73
N GLY A 18 -1.94 27.47 -17.02
CA GLY A 18 -0.95 27.46 -18.10
C GLY A 18 -0.21 26.13 -18.28
N LYS A 19 -0.64 25.05 -17.62
CA LYS A 19 -0.05 23.72 -17.83
C LYS A 19 -0.61 23.09 -19.09
N ASN A 20 0.28 22.51 -19.88
CA ASN A 20 -0.08 21.72 -21.06
C ASN A 20 0.06 20.24 -20.74
N LEU A 21 -0.99 19.48 -21.03
CA LEU A 21 -1.02 18.03 -20.82
C LEU A 21 -1.53 17.33 -22.07
N SER A 22 -1.04 16.12 -22.28
CA SER A 22 -1.43 15.23 -23.38
C SER A 22 -1.68 13.85 -22.81
N GLY A 23 -2.75 13.19 -23.24
CA GLY A 23 -3.13 11.91 -22.68
C GLY A 23 -4.38 11.31 -23.29
N GLU A 24 -4.63 10.04 -22.97
CA GLU A 24 -5.84 9.33 -23.38
C GLU A 24 -6.95 9.54 -22.34
N ILE A 25 -8.17 9.88 -22.79
CA ILE A 25 -9.35 9.97 -21.94
C ILE A 25 -9.71 8.57 -21.42
N LEU A 26 -9.62 8.35 -20.11
CA LEU A 26 -10.09 7.11 -19.48
C LEU A 26 -11.58 7.16 -19.15
N PHE A 27 -12.06 8.35 -18.80
CA PHE A 27 -13.41 8.59 -18.29
C PHE A 27 -13.75 10.08 -18.42
N SER A 28 -15.03 10.39 -18.66
CA SER A 28 -15.56 11.75 -18.66
C SER A 28 -16.96 11.73 -18.07
N ASP A 29 -17.21 12.57 -17.06
CA ASP A 29 -18.50 12.73 -16.39
C ASP A 29 -19.07 14.12 -16.70
N GLU A 30 -20.12 14.14 -17.51
CA GLU A 30 -20.79 15.38 -17.90
C GLU A 30 -21.67 15.97 -16.80
N VAL A 31 -22.04 15.21 -15.78
CA VAL A 31 -22.86 15.70 -14.67
C VAL A 31 -21.98 16.37 -13.63
N LEU A 32 -20.94 15.67 -13.19
CA LEU A 32 -19.96 16.17 -12.21
C LEU A 32 -18.97 17.16 -12.84
N LYS A 33 -18.88 17.22 -14.17
CA LYS A 33 -17.95 18.08 -14.93
C LYS A 33 -16.49 17.77 -14.60
N TYR A 34 -16.12 16.49 -14.66
CA TYR A 34 -14.73 16.04 -14.55
C TYR A 34 -14.38 15.04 -15.65
N PHE A 35 -13.12 15.03 -16.07
CA PHE A 35 -12.57 13.96 -16.91
C PHE A 35 -11.25 13.44 -16.34
N VAL A 36 -10.94 12.20 -16.69
CA VAL A 36 -9.72 11.51 -16.28
C VAL A 36 -8.88 11.24 -17.51
N ILE A 37 -7.60 11.59 -17.45
CA ILE A 37 -6.62 11.23 -18.48
C ILE A 37 -5.51 10.37 -17.92
N GLN A 38 -4.94 9.54 -18.79
CA GLN A 38 -3.69 8.85 -18.52
C GLN A 38 -2.61 9.27 -19.53
N GLN A 39 -1.37 9.35 -19.05
CA GLN A 39 -0.17 9.44 -19.90
C GLN A 39 0.87 8.42 -19.42
N PRO A 40 1.68 7.84 -20.32
CA PRO A 40 2.81 7.01 -19.90
C PRO A 40 3.70 7.77 -18.93
N THR A 41 4.09 7.14 -17.82
CA THR A 41 4.93 7.80 -16.82
C THR A 41 6.31 8.08 -17.41
N LYS A 42 6.87 9.26 -17.11
CA LYS A 42 8.23 9.63 -17.55
C LYS A 42 9.32 9.06 -16.66
N LYS A 43 8.98 8.58 -15.46
CA LYS A 43 9.96 8.33 -14.39
C LYS A 43 10.28 6.85 -14.14
N ASN A 44 9.45 5.88 -14.55
CA ASN A 44 9.68 4.47 -14.22
C ASN A 44 8.97 3.49 -15.18
N GLY A 45 9.75 2.65 -15.87
CA GLY A 45 9.35 1.31 -16.30
C GLY A 45 8.34 1.20 -17.46
N HIS A 46 8.53 0.14 -18.27
CA HIS A 46 7.54 -0.28 -19.24
C HIS A 46 6.18 -0.51 -18.54
N ASN A 47 5.10 0.06 -19.09
CA ASN A 47 3.71 -0.19 -18.70
C ASN A 47 3.19 0.48 -17.41
N ALA A 48 3.76 1.61 -17.00
CA ALA A 48 3.20 2.47 -15.94
C ALA A 48 2.63 3.78 -16.51
N PHE A 49 1.51 4.25 -15.95
CA PHE A 49 0.79 5.43 -16.40
C PHE A 49 0.55 6.39 -15.24
N ASP A 50 0.79 7.68 -15.48
CA ASP A 50 0.35 8.74 -14.59
C ASP A 50 -1.11 9.07 -14.92
N VAL A 51 -1.99 9.01 -13.91
CA VAL A 51 -3.44 9.24 -14.06
C VAL A 51 -3.80 10.56 -13.38
N TYR A 52 -4.57 11.39 -14.08
CA TYR A 52 -4.96 12.72 -13.62
C TYR A 52 -6.47 12.92 -13.72
N LEU A 53 -7.04 13.57 -12.72
CA LEU A 53 -8.44 14.00 -12.66
C LEU A 53 -8.51 15.52 -12.84
N PHE A 54 -9.29 15.98 -13.82
CA PHE A 54 -9.43 17.41 -14.13
C PHE A 54 -10.89 17.86 -14.11
N PRO A 55 -11.23 18.94 -13.37
CA PRO A 55 -12.49 19.63 -13.57
C PRO A 55 -12.56 20.20 -14.99
N HIS A 56 -13.70 20.13 -15.65
CA HIS A 56 -13.91 20.69 -17.00
C HIS A 56 -13.61 22.19 -17.01
N ASP A 57 -13.99 22.91 -15.95
CA ASP A 57 -13.81 24.36 -15.83
C ASP A 57 -12.36 24.77 -15.57
N SER A 58 -11.47 23.82 -15.25
CA SER A 58 -10.03 24.10 -15.14
C SER A 58 -9.33 24.13 -16.50
N VAL A 59 -10.02 23.70 -17.57
CA VAL A 59 -9.47 23.59 -18.92
C VAL A 59 -9.80 24.84 -19.73
N LYS A 60 -8.74 25.54 -20.14
CA LYS A 60 -8.83 26.71 -21.01
C LYS A 60 -9.12 26.29 -22.45
N GLU A 61 -8.42 25.28 -22.93
CA GLU A 61 -8.54 24.78 -24.30
C GLU A 61 -8.26 23.29 -24.33
N VAL A 62 -9.02 22.53 -25.13
CA VAL A 62 -8.80 21.10 -25.36
C VAL A 62 -8.96 20.78 -26.84
N ARG A 63 -8.08 19.91 -27.34
CA ARG A 63 -8.07 19.43 -28.71
C ARG A 63 -7.95 17.91 -28.73
N VAL A 64 -8.84 17.25 -29.46
CA VAL A 64 -8.70 15.83 -29.78
C VAL A 64 -7.61 15.67 -30.84
N THR A 65 -6.55 14.94 -30.51
CA THR A 65 -5.41 14.69 -31.41
C THR A 65 -5.48 13.33 -32.08
N LYS A 66 -6.14 12.35 -31.44
CA LYS A 66 -6.40 11.03 -32.02
C LYS A 66 -7.75 10.51 -31.53
N GLN A 67 -8.61 10.11 -32.46
CA GLN A 67 -9.82 9.37 -32.13
C GLN A 67 -9.48 7.89 -32.02
N ASN A 68 -9.73 7.29 -30.86
CA ASN A 68 -9.52 5.86 -30.63
C ASN A 68 -10.77 5.32 -29.96
N GLY A 69 -11.48 4.41 -30.63
CA GLY A 69 -12.77 3.90 -30.14
C GLY A 69 -12.67 2.74 -29.14
N ASN A 70 -11.48 2.15 -28.96
CA ASN A 70 -11.29 0.95 -28.16
C ASN A 70 -10.30 1.22 -27.02
N VAL A 71 -10.83 1.59 -25.85
CA VAL A 71 -10.06 1.56 -24.60
C VAL A 71 -10.01 0.13 -24.10
N ARG A 72 -8.80 -0.41 -24.00
CA ARG A 72 -8.58 -1.68 -23.33
C ARG A 72 -8.21 -1.40 -21.89
N TYR A 73 -9.20 -1.47 -21.00
CA TYR A 73 -8.92 -1.46 -19.56
C TYR A 73 -8.09 -2.70 -19.20
N PRO A 74 -7.16 -2.60 -18.23
CA PRO A 74 -6.45 -3.78 -17.74
C PRO A 74 -7.47 -4.79 -17.19
N GLU A 75 -7.28 -6.06 -17.51
CA GLU A 75 -8.07 -7.12 -16.92
C GLU A 75 -7.82 -7.16 -15.41
N ILE A 76 -8.89 -7.03 -14.64
CA ILE A 76 -8.83 -7.14 -13.19
C ILE A 76 -8.94 -8.62 -12.82
N ASP A 77 -7.88 -9.15 -12.23
CA ASP A 77 -7.87 -10.47 -11.62
C ASP A 77 -8.66 -10.40 -10.29
N LEU A 78 -9.95 -10.72 -10.36
CA LEU A 78 -10.87 -10.65 -9.22
C LEU A 78 -10.46 -11.59 -8.08
N ASP A 79 -9.77 -12.70 -8.39
CA ASP A 79 -9.27 -13.63 -7.39
C ASP A 79 -8.13 -13.00 -6.59
N LYS A 80 -7.18 -12.33 -7.26
CA LYS A 80 -6.13 -11.55 -6.57
C LYS A 80 -6.70 -10.42 -5.75
N VAL A 81 -7.69 -9.68 -6.28
CA VAL A 81 -8.35 -8.60 -5.52
C VAL A 81 -9.01 -9.16 -4.26
N SER A 82 -9.74 -10.28 -4.40
CA SER A 82 -10.42 -10.94 -3.28
C SER A 82 -9.43 -11.50 -2.25
N ALA A 83 -8.33 -12.11 -2.70
CA ALA A 83 -7.27 -12.61 -1.83
C ALA A 83 -6.63 -11.47 -1.03
N ARG A 84 -6.32 -10.34 -1.69
CA ARG A 84 -5.79 -9.14 -1.02
C ARG A 84 -6.79 -8.57 -0.01
N SER A 85 -8.08 -8.52 -0.36
CA SER A 85 -9.13 -8.06 0.56
C SER A 85 -9.22 -8.92 1.82
N ARG A 86 -9.22 -10.25 1.65
CA ARG A 86 -9.22 -11.20 2.79
C ARG A 86 -7.96 -11.05 3.66
N SER A 87 -6.80 -10.88 3.04
CA SER A 87 -5.53 -10.66 3.77
C SER A 87 -5.58 -9.37 4.59
N ASN A 88 -6.03 -8.26 3.99
CA ASN A 88 -6.17 -6.97 4.67
C ASN A 88 -7.15 -7.06 5.85
N GLN A 89 -8.28 -7.75 5.67
CA GLN A 89 -9.25 -7.96 6.74
C GLN A 89 -8.65 -8.74 7.91
N LYS A 90 -7.91 -9.81 7.63
CA LYS A 90 -7.23 -10.62 8.66
C LYS A 90 -6.19 -9.81 9.43
N THR A 91 -5.38 -9.01 8.73
CA THR A 91 -4.39 -8.11 9.34
C THR A 91 -5.06 -7.07 10.24
N ALA A 92 -6.16 -6.47 9.78
CA ALA A 92 -6.92 -5.49 10.58
C ALA A 92 -7.51 -6.14 11.84
N GLN A 93 -8.10 -7.33 11.73
CA GLN A 93 -8.63 -8.07 12.87
C GLN A 93 -7.56 -8.41 13.92
N GLU A 94 -6.36 -8.79 13.48
CA GLU A 94 -5.25 -9.09 14.40
C GLU A 94 -4.71 -7.84 15.08
N ARG A 95 -4.68 -6.71 14.37
CA ARG A 95 -4.32 -5.40 14.95
C ARG A 95 -5.33 -4.94 16.01
N LEU A 96 -6.63 -5.24 15.85
CA LEU A 96 -7.64 -4.89 16.84
C LEU A 96 -7.39 -5.55 18.21
N LYS A 97 -6.81 -6.76 18.26
CA LYS A 97 -6.51 -7.46 19.51
C LYS A 97 -5.50 -6.70 20.38
N LEU A 98 -4.70 -5.82 19.80
CA LEU A 98 -3.74 -4.97 20.53
C LEU A 98 -4.43 -3.87 21.35
N PHE A 99 -5.69 -3.57 21.06
CA PHE A 99 -6.48 -2.55 21.76
C PHE A 99 -7.35 -3.15 22.87
N GLU A 100 -7.24 -4.45 23.13
CA GLU A 100 -7.84 -5.10 24.29
C GLU A 100 -7.26 -4.53 25.60
N ALA A 101 -8.06 -4.60 26.67
CA ALA A 101 -7.66 -4.12 27.98
C ALA A 101 -6.40 -4.86 28.49
N GLY A 102 -5.44 -4.11 29.02
CA GLY A 102 -4.21 -4.66 29.59
C GLY A 102 -3.08 -4.89 28.59
N VAL A 103 -3.26 -4.62 27.29
CA VAL A 103 -2.14 -4.64 26.32
C VAL A 103 -1.29 -3.37 26.48
N PRO A 104 0.01 -3.49 26.83
CA PRO A 104 0.89 -2.34 27.01
C PRO A 104 1.13 -1.55 25.71
N MET A 105 1.38 -0.24 25.81
CA MET A 105 1.69 0.61 24.66
C MET A 105 2.95 0.14 23.92
N GLU A 106 3.98 -0.29 24.66
CA GLU A 106 5.22 -0.82 24.08
C GLU A 106 5.00 -2.02 23.15
N VAL A 107 4.01 -2.87 23.46
CA VAL A 107 3.63 -4.01 22.62
C VAL A 107 3.06 -3.53 21.30
N ARG A 108 2.23 -2.49 21.33
CA ARG A 108 1.62 -1.89 20.13
C ARG A 108 2.69 -1.28 19.24
N ASP A 109 3.61 -0.51 19.83
CA ASP A 109 4.70 0.14 19.12
C ASP A 109 5.62 -0.89 18.44
N LEU A 110 6.04 -1.92 19.18
CA LEU A 110 6.91 -2.96 18.66
C LEU A 110 6.19 -3.80 17.59
N PHE A 111 4.90 -4.12 17.80
CA PHE A 111 4.10 -4.84 16.81
C PHE A 111 4.00 -4.06 15.49
N ASP A 112 3.71 -2.75 15.56
CA ASP A 112 3.55 -1.90 14.38
C ASP A 112 4.88 -1.69 13.65
N ASP A 113 6.01 -1.62 14.37
CA ASP A 113 7.35 -1.54 13.77
C ASP A 113 7.73 -2.83 13.01
N LEU A 114 7.53 -4.00 13.65
CA LEU A 114 7.79 -5.30 13.05
C LEU A 114 6.90 -5.54 11.82
N SER A 115 5.61 -5.19 11.92
CA SER A 115 4.65 -5.35 10.83
C SER A 115 4.99 -4.53 9.58
N ARG A 116 5.72 -3.42 9.76
CA ARG A 116 6.17 -2.55 8.67
C ARG A 116 7.51 -2.98 8.10
N THR A 117 8.38 -3.49 8.95
CA THR A 117 9.75 -3.84 8.57
C THR A 117 9.82 -5.21 7.87
N LEU A 118 8.96 -6.14 8.26
CA LEU A 118 8.92 -7.46 7.63
C LEU A 118 8.29 -7.39 6.23
N PRO A 119 8.85 -8.11 5.25
CA PRO A 119 8.32 -8.11 3.89
C PRO A 119 6.88 -8.64 3.86
N ALA A 120 6.04 -7.99 3.06
CA ALA A 120 4.69 -8.44 2.82
C ALA A 120 4.70 -9.87 2.26
N SER A 121 4.01 -10.79 2.94
CA SER A 121 3.84 -12.18 2.53
C SER A 121 2.37 -12.55 2.58
N GLU A 122 1.98 -13.62 1.88
CA GLU A 122 0.61 -14.15 1.92
C GLU A 122 0.20 -14.64 3.32
N HIS A 123 1.18 -14.88 4.20
CA HIS A 123 0.94 -15.23 5.60
C HIS A 123 1.17 -14.03 6.51
N LEU A 124 0.31 -13.92 7.52
CA LEU A 124 0.41 -12.87 8.52
C LEU A 124 1.66 -13.07 9.38
N GLN A 125 2.62 -12.17 9.20
CA GLN A 125 3.95 -12.28 9.79
C GLN A 125 4.01 -11.86 11.26
N VAL A 126 3.07 -11.04 11.74
CA VAL A 126 3.06 -10.61 13.15
C VAL A 126 1.67 -10.83 13.72
N ARG A 127 1.59 -11.51 14.86
CA ARG A 127 0.33 -11.89 15.52
C ARG A 127 0.42 -11.64 17.01
N TRP A 128 -0.59 -10.99 17.57
CA TRP A 128 -0.73 -10.87 19.01
C TRP A 128 -1.40 -12.13 19.57
N LYS A 129 -0.70 -12.84 20.45
CA LYS A 129 -1.25 -13.94 21.24
C LYS A 129 -0.91 -13.70 22.69
N ASN A 130 -1.76 -12.95 23.39
CA ASN A 130 -1.57 -12.55 24.77
C ASN A 130 -0.95 -13.69 25.63
N PRO A 131 0.21 -13.49 26.29
CA PRO A 131 0.95 -12.22 26.45
C PRO A 131 2.11 -12.02 25.46
N SER A 132 2.16 -12.74 24.33
CA SER A 132 3.32 -12.78 23.43
C SER A 132 3.05 -12.22 22.04
N ILE A 133 4.09 -11.67 21.41
CA ILE A 133 4.09 -11.30 20.00
C ILE A 133 4.68 -12.47 19.21
N HIS A 134 3.88 -13.11 18.37
CA HIS A 134 4.36 -14.14 17.46
C HIS A 134 4.84 -13.47 16.17
N VAL A 135 6.06 -13.78 15.75
CA VAL A 135 6.72 -13.16 14.61
C VAL A 135 7.17 -14.27 13.66
N LEU A 136 6.86 -14.13 12.38
CA LEU A 136 7.07 -15.12 11.34
C LEU A 136 6.48 -16.49 11.76
N GLU A 137 7.17 -17.59 11.43
CA GLU A 137 6.65 -18.94 11.68
C GLU A 137 7.21 -19.55 12.97
N TYR A 138 8.46 -19.28 13.30
CA TYR A 138 9.21 -19.97 14.34
C TYR A 138 9.63 -19.06 15.50
N THR A 139 9.25 -17.79 15.52
CA THR A 139 9.71 -16.84 16.53
C THR A 139 8.58 -16.31 17.40
N VAL A 140 8.87 -16.12 18.69
CA VAL A 140 7.96 -15.50 19.66
C VAL A 140 8.73 -14.52 20.55
N ILE A 141 8.11 -13.38 20.87
CA ILE A 141 8.64 -12.38 21.80
C ILE A 141 7.72 -12.36 23.02
N LYS A 142 8.27 -12.70 24.17
CA LYS A 142 7.56 -12.70 25.46
C LYS A 142 7.82 -11.39 26.23
N PRO A 143 7.02 -11.05 27.25
CA PRO A 143 7.40 -9.99 28.20
C PRO A 143 8.79 -10.27 28.79
N PRO A 144 9.64 -9.25 29.04
CA PRO A 144 9.42 -7.80 28.90
C PRO A 144 9.66 -7.23 27.48
N TYR A 145 9.50 -8.04 26.43
CA TYR A 145 9.54 -7.65 25.02
C TYR A 145 10.88 -7.10 24.52
N THR A 146 11.97 -7.46 25.21
CA THR A 146 13.34 -7.08 24.81
C THR A 146 13.90 -8.05 23.77
N ALA A 147 15.05 -7.69 23.17
CA ALA A 147 15.83 -8.57 22.31
C ALA A 147 16.15 -9.93 22.97
N GLU A 148 16.30 -9.94 24.29
CA GLU A 148 16.62 -11.17 25.05
C GLU A 148 15.38 -12.02 25.32
N SER A 149 14.20 -11.45 25.11
CA SER A 149 12.91 -12.12 25.25
C SER A 149 12.45 -12.77 23.95
N VAL A 150 13.25 -12.69 22.88
CA VAL A 150 12.98 -13.32 21.59
C VAL A 150 13.41 -14.80 21.63
N GLN A 151 12.46 -15.70 21.42
CA GLN A 151 12.62 -17.14 21.58
C GLN A 151 12.15 -17.90 20.33
N GLU A 152 12.72 -19.08 20.15
CA GLU A 152 12.29 -20.06 19.15
C GLU A 152 11.02 -20.76 19.65
N LYS A 153 10.04 -20.95 18.76
CA LYS A 153 8.79 -21.69 19.04
C LYS A 153 8.99 -23.20 18.94
N THR A 154 9.97 -23.65 18.16
CA THR A 154 10.24 -25.05 17.85
C THR A 154 11.74 -25.26 17.62
N ASP A 155 12.20 -26.50 17.71
CA ASP A 155 13.59 -26.89 17.43
C ASP A 155 13.89 -27.06 15.93
N SER A 156 13.13 -26.38 15.07
CA SER A 156 13.36 -26.41 13.63
C SER A 156 14.72 -25.82 13.29
N GLN A 157 15.43 -26.39 12.32
CA GLN A 157 16.69 -25.80 11.81
C GLN A 157 16.51 -24.37 11.29
N LYS A 158 15.28 -23.99 10.90
CA LYS A 158 14.92 -22.63 10.46
C LYS A 158 14.61 -21.69 11.64
N ALA A 159 14.37 -22.20 12.84
CA ALA A 159 13.95 -21.40 13.99
C ALA A 159 15.08 -20.48 14.47
N LYS A 160 16.29 -21.00 14.64
CA LYS A 160 17.44 -20.22 15.09
C LYS A 160 17.78 -19.02 14.19
N PRO A 161 17.98 -19.18 12.86
CA PRO A 161 18.27 -18.03 12.00
C PRO A 161 17.11 -17.03 11.92
N GLU A 162 15.85 -17.50 11.97
CA GLU A 162 14.68 -16.62 12.01
C GLU A 162 14.64 -15.80 13.31
N ARG A 163 14.86 -16.46 14.45
CA ARG A 163 14.94 -15.83 15.76
C ARG A 163 16.04 -14.80 15.82
N ASP A 164 17.23 -15.11 15.31
CA ASP A 164 18.36 -14.18 15.29
C ASP A 164 18.09 -12.96 14.40
N TYR A 165 17.34 -13.14 13.29
CA TYR A 165 16.88 -12.03 12.47
C TYR A 165 15.87 -11.15 13.20
N VAL A 166 14.83 -11.73 13.80
CA VAL A 166 13.81 -10.99 14.58
C VAL A 166 14.45 -10.27 15.77
N LYS A 167 15.41 -10.92 16.46
CA LYS A 167 16.16 -10.31 17.55
C LYS A 167 16.84 -9.01 17.12
N LYS A 168 17.51 -9.00 15.97
CA LYS A 168 18.13 -7.79 15.41
C LYS A 168 17.12 -6.68 15.11
N LEU A 169 15.91 -7.03 14.67
CA LEU A 169 14.84 -6.05 14.45
C LEU A 169 14.41 -5.40 15.77
N VAL A 170 14.24 -6.20 16.83
CA VAL A 170 13.91 -5.70 18.17
C VAL A 170 15.02 -4.81 18.73
N GLU A 171 16.29 -5.22 18.59
CA GLU A 171 17.45 -4.41 18.98
C GLU A 171 17.44 -3.06 18.25
N LYS A 172 17.21 -3.08 16.93
CA LYS A 172 17.12 -1.88 16.11
C LYS A 172 16.02 -0.95 16.58
N PHE A 173 14.80 -1.46 16.79
CA PHE A 173 13.65 -0.69 17.28
C PHE A 173 13.97 0.09 18.57
N TYR A 174 14.51 -0.58 19.58
CA TYR A 174 14.87 0.09 20.85
C TYR A 174 16.05 1.04 20.69
N SER A 175 17.00 0.76 19.79
CA SER A 175 18.12 1.67 19.51
C SER A 175 17.67 2.97 18.84
N GLU A 176 16.67 2.91 17.96
CA GLU A 176 16.10 4.08 17.27
C GLU A 176 15.21 4.88 18.22
N ARG A 177 14.39 4.20 19.04
CA ARG A 177 13.57 4.86 20.07
C ARG A 177 14.40 5.66 21.08
N LYS A 178 15.57 5.15 21.49
CA LYS A 178 16.50 5.86 22.38
C LYS A 178 17.10 7.13 21.77
N LYS A 179 17.19 7.24 20.44
CA LYS A 179 17.72 8.42 19.75
C LYS A 179 16.68 9.53 19.57
N SER A 180 15.40 9.19 19.69
CA SER A 180 14.27 10.12 19.52
C SER A 180 13.77 10.73 20.85
N LEU A 181 14.40 10.37 21.98
CA LEU A 181 14.20 10.92 23.31
C LEU A 181 15.38 11.84 23.66
#